data_AF-X0UWS3-F1
#
_entry.id   AF-X0UWS3-F1
#
_cell.length_a   1.000
_cell.length_b   1.000
_cell.length_c   1.000
_cell.angle_alpha   90.00
_cell.angle_beta   90.00
_cell.angle_gamma   90.00
#
_symmetry.space_group_name_H-M   'P 1'
#
loop_
_entity.id
_entity.type
_entity.pdbx_description
1 polymer ?
#
loop_
_entity_poly.entity_id
_entity_poly.type
_entity_poly.pdbx_seq_one_letter_code
_entity_poly.pdbx_strand_id
1 'polypeptide(L)'
;FAMCDRLNARVLGYEVDGLSEFITQPFVNEMIRRGLNLDMVELQARKGEASDIKGIAGRKARRIATLAPYYRQGLVFHNSKACGPLESQLIEFPKARHDDVMDCAAYVIQMMHKADVYFDSVESANDEAVYDEQDRELNHLMTDEDPFEDDIRYEDEFSYMDRELSYR
;
A
#
# COMPACT_ATOMS: atom_id res chain seq x y z
N PHE A 1 2.14 -3.50 24.49
CA PHE A 1 1.04 -2.75 25.12
C PHE A 1 1.34 -1.30 25.52
N ALA A 2 2.56 -0.91 25.90
CA ALA A 2 2.84 0.49 26.31
C ALA A 2 2.44 1.54 25.25
N MET A 3 2.59 1.21 23.97
CA MET A 3 2.16 2.08 22.87
C MET A 3 0.63 2.20 22.79
N CYS A 4 -0.10 1.09 22.99
CA CYS A 4 -1.56 1.07 23.03
C CYS A 4 -2.08 1.97 24.16
N ASP A 5 -1.47 1.89 25.33
CA ASP A 5 -1.79 2.72 26.50
C ASP A 5 -1.52 4.21 26.22
N ARG A 6 -0.34 4.52 25.67
CA ARG A 6 0.03 5.90 25.29
C ARG A 6 -0.91 6.54 24.28
N LEU A 7 -1.43 5.75 23.32
CA LEU A 7 -2.38 6.22 22.32
C LEU A 7 -3.84 6.13 22.77
N ASN A 8 -4.11 5.59 23.97
CA ASN A 8 -5.46 5.21 24.40
C ASN A 8 -6.20 4.40 23.32
N ALA A 9 -5.48 3.47 22.69
CA ALA A 9 -6.01 2.63 21.64
C ALA A 9 -7.12 1.73 22.20
N ARG A 10 -8.17 1.51 21.41
CA ARG A 10 -9.26 0.57 21.74
C ARG A 10 -9.12 -0.77 21.04
N VAL A 11 -8.46 -0.78 19.89
CA VAL A 11 -8.34 -1.94 19.01
C VAL A 11 -6.86 -2.18 18.70
N LEU A 12 -6.44 -3.44 18.71
CA LEU A 12 -5.10 -3.88 18.34
C LEU A 12 -5.20 -4.95 17.25
N GLY A 13 -4.83 -4.57 16.03
CA GLY A 13 -4.67 -5.52 14.92
C GLY A 13 -3.30 -6.20 14.98
N TYR A 14 -3.25 -7.51 14.75
CA TYR A 14 -1.99 -8.24 14.61
C TYR A 14 -2.09 -9.26 13.47
N GLU A 15 -1.02 -9.35 12.67
CA GLU A 15 -0.94 -10.35 11.62
C GLU A 15 -0.81 -11.74 12.23
N VAL A 16 -1.62 -12.68 11.71
CA VAL A 16 -1.59 -14.08 12.09
C VAL A 16 -1.04 -14.93 10.93
N ASP A 17 -0.05 -15.76 11.27
CA ASP A 17 0.52 -16.77 10.40
C ASP A 17 0.19 -18.19 10.94
N GLY A 18 0.84 -19.21 10.36
CA GLY A 18 0.63 -20.61 10.74
C GLY A 18 0.98 -20.98 12.18
N LEU A 19 1.57 -20.07 12.98
CA LEU A 19 1.93 -20.27 14.39
C LEU A 19 1.11 -19.38 15.36
N SER A 20 0.05 -18.75 14.86
CA SER A 20 -0.76 -17.76 15.58
C SER A 20 -1.30 -18.21 16.95
N GLU A 21 -1.77 -19.45 17.10
CA GLU A 21 -2.32 -19.94 18.37
C GLU A 21 -1.32 -19.88 19.53
N PHE A 22 -0.03 -20.12 19.28
CA PHE A 22 1.02 -20.07 20.30
C PHE A 22 1.34 -18.65 20.76
N ILE A 23 1.04 -17.65 19.93
CA ILE A 23 1.33 -16.24 20.20
C ILE A 23 0.11 -15.58 20.84
N THR A 24 -1.10 -15.85 20.36
CA THR A 24 -2.32 -15.19 20.85
C THR A 24 -2.54 -15.39 22.35
N GLN A 25 -2.39 -16.61 22.86
CA GLN A 25 -2.65 -16.94 24.27
C GLN A 25 -1.78 -16.15 25.27
N PRO A 26 -0.44 -16.11 25.13
CA PRO A 26 0.42 -15.26 25.97
C PRO A 26 0.04 -13.78 25.95
N PHE A 27 -0.33 -13.24 24.78
CA PHE A 27 -0.71 -11.83 24.65
C PHE A 27 -2.02 -11.52 25.38
N VAL A 28 -3.03 -12.37 25.24
CA VAL A 28 -4.32 -12.25 25.95
C VAL A 28 -4.11 -12.31 27.46
N ASN A 29 -3.30 -13.25 27.94
CA ASN A 29 -3.00 -13.37 29.38
C ASN A 29 -2.33 -12.10 29.94
N GLU A 30 -1.37 -11.54 29.20
CA GLU A 30 -0.68 -10.31 29.62
C GLU A 30 -1.59 -9.08 29.54
N MET A 31 -2.51 -9.03 28.57
CA MET A 31 -3.53 -7.99 28.46
C MET A 31 -4.49 -8.01 29.66
N ILE A 32 -5.00 -9.19 30.02
CA ILE A 32 -5.86 -9.41 31.19
C ILE A 32 -5.12 -9.03 32.48
N ARG A 33 -3.86 -9.48 32.63
CA ARG A 33 -3.02 -9.16 33.79
C ARG A 33 -2.84 -7.66 34.01
N ARG A 34 -2.78 -6.89 32.92
CA ARG A 34 -2.64 -5.42 32.95
C ARG A 34 -3.98 -4.70 33.07
N GLY A 35 -5.11 -5.40 32.99
CA GLY A 35 -6.45 -4.78 33.01
C GLY A 35 -6.72 -3.91 31.79
N LEU A 36 -6.10 -4.21 30.64
CA LEU A 36 -6.28 -3.43 29.42
C LEU A 36 -7.58 -3.83 28.71
N ASN A 37 -8.38 -2.83 28.34
CA ASN A 37 -9.61 -3.03 27.57
C ASN A 37 -9.30 -2.81 26.07
N LEU A 38 -8.69 -3.81 25.45
CA LEU A 38 -8.31 -3.79 24.02
C LEU A 38 -9.01 -4.91 23.26
N ASP A 39 -9.63 -4.56 22.13
CA ASP A 39 -10.16 -5.53 21.19
C ASP A 39 -9.03 -6.02 20.28
N MET A 40 -8.65 -7.28 20.43
CA MET A 40 -7.62 -7.92 19.62
C MET A 40 -8.23 -8.44 18.31
N VAL A 41 -7.72 -7.97 17.18
CA VAL A 41 -8.21 -8.34 15.85
C VAL A 41 -7.12 -9.06 15.09
N GLU A 42 -7.36 -10.32 14.77
CA GLU A 42 -6.49 -11.11 13.91
C GLU A 42 -6.54 -10.61 12.47
N LEU A 43 -5.40 -10.40 11.84
CA LEU A 43 -5.28 -9.94 10.47
C LEU A 43 -4.64 -11.02 9.63
N GLN A 44 -5.39 -11.48 8.62
CA GLN A 44 -4.95 -12.55 7.75
C GLN A 44 -4.28 -11.93 6.53
N ALA A 45 -3.07 -12.37 6.20
CA ALA A 45 -2.47 -12.05 4.92
C ALA A 45 -3.39 -12.55 3.79
N ARG A 46 -3.75 -11.66 2.85
CA ARG A 46 -4.63 -12.03 1.72
C ARG A 46 -3.98 -13.17 0.94
N LYS A 47 -4.72 -14.28 0.79
CA LYS A 47 -4.34 -15.41 -0.06
C LYS A 47 -4.59 -15.01 -1.51
N GLY A 48 -3.53 -14.72 -2.24
CA GLY A 48 -3.57 -14.43 -3.67
C GLY A 48 -2.32 -14.97 -4.35
N GLU A 49 -2.44 -15.22 -5.65
CA GLU A 49 -1.31 -15.54 -6.51
C GLU A 49 -0.29 -14.40 -6.41
N ALA A 50 0.98 -14.75 -6.21
CA ALA A 50 2.05 -13.77 -6.23
C ALA A 50 2.07 -13.18 -7.64
N SER A 51 1.64 -11.92 -7.79
CA SER A 51 2.05 -11.15 -8.96
C SER A 51 3.54 -10.84 -8.78
N ASP A 52 4.36 -11.19 -9.76
CA ASP A 52 5.79 -10.94 -9.75
C ASP A 52 6.05 -9.44 -9.95
N ILE A 53 5.83 -8.64 -8.90
CA ILE A 53 6.35 -7.28 -8.85
C ILE A 53 7.81 -7.37 -8.41
N LYS A 54 8.72 -6.88 -9.25
CA LYS A 54 10.14 -6.75 -8.88
C LYS A 54 10.28 -5.79 -7.70
N GLY A 55 10.78 -6.29 -6.58
CA GLY A 55 11.21 -5.48 -5.43
C GLY A 55 10.36 -5.63 -4.17
N ILE A 56 9.09 -6.05 -4.27
CA ILE A 56 8.21 -6.31 -3.12
C ILE A 56 7.49 -7.65 -3.33
N ALA A 57 7.36 -8.46 -2.28
CA ALA A 57 6.57 -9.69 -2.36
C ALA A 57 5.14 -9.37 -2.83
N GLY A 58 4.70 -9.92 -3.97
CA GLY A 58 3.46 -9.50 -4.65
C GLY A 58 2.20 -9.42 -3.77
N ARG A 59 2.12 -10.23 -2.71
CA ARG A 59 1.01 -10.18 -1.72
C ARG A 59 1.02 -8.89 -0.88
N LYS A 60 2.19 -8.44 -0.44
CA LYS A 60 2.37 -7.17 0.28
C LYS A 60 2.02 -6.01 -0.64
N ALA A 61 2.56 -6.02 -1.87
CA ALA A 61 2.30 -4.96 -2.84
C ALA A 61 0.81 -4.78 -3.12
N ARG A 62 0.05 -5.87 -3.34
CA ARG A 62 -1.41 -5.80 -3.50
C ARG A 62 -2.11 -5.21 -2.29
N ARG A 63 -1.69 -5.58 -1.08
CA ARG A 63 -2.25 -5.03 0.16
C ARG A 63 -1.98 -3.53 0.26
N ILE A 64 -0.74 -3.10 0.05
CA ILE A 64 -0.35 -1.68 0.06
C ILE A 64 -1.13 -0.89 -1.00
N ALA A 65 -1.26 -1.43 -2.21
CA ALA A 65 -1.96 -0.77 -3.30
C ALA A 65 -3.45 -0.51 -2.99
N THR A 66 -4.07 -1.26 -2.06
CA THR A 66 -5.43 -0.96 -1.59
C THR A 66 -5.56 0.41 -0.91
N LEU A 67 -4.46 1.02 -0.46
CA LEU A 67 -4.47 2.37 0.11
C LEU A 67 -4.61 3.48 -0.94
N ALA A 68 -4.16 3.25 -2.18
CA ALA A 68 -4.15 4.23 -3.25
C ALA A 68 -5.49 4.98 -3.45
N PRO A 69 -6.65 4.31 -3.56
CA PRO A 69 -7.91 5.00 -3.74
C PRO A 69 -8.28 5.93 -2.57
N TYR A 70 -7.98 5.53 -1.34
CA TYR A 70 -8.28 6.33 -0.15
C TYR A 70 -7.43 7.60 -0.06
N TYR A 71 -6.17 7.54 -0.53
CA TYR A 71 -5.34 8.74 -0.66
C TYR A 71 -5.85 9.67 -1.76
N ARG A 72 -6.25 9.14 -2.92
CA ARG A 72 -6.79 9.97 -4.02
C ARG A 72 -8.08 10.68 -3.67
N GLN A 73 -8.96 9.99 -2.95
CA GLN A 73 -10.21 10.54 -2.44
C GLN A 73 -9.99 11.51 -1.25
N GLY A 74 -8.76 11.64 -0.75
CA GLY A 74 -8.46 12.48 0.40
C GLY A 74 -9.11 11.99 1.70
N LEU A 75 -9.31 10.68 1.85
CA LEU A 75 -9.93 10.09 3.04
C LEU A 75 -8.91 9.75 4.13
N VAL A 76 -7.64 9.58 3.75
CA VAL A 76 -6.54 9.25 4.67
C VAL A 76 -5.59 10.44 4.79
N PHE A 77 -5.34 10.85 6.03
CA PHE A 77 -4.41 11.92 6.36
C PHE A 77 -3.38 11.42 7.37
N HIS A 78 -2.14 11.90 7.22
CA HIS A 78 -1.06 11.57 8.13
C HIS A 78 -0.73 12.71 9.08
N ASN A 79 -0.31 12.35 10.29
CA ASN A 79 0.26 13.32 11.23
C ASN A 79 1.69 13.66 10.79
N SER A 80 1.88 14.89 10.30
CA SER A 80 3.18 15.42 9.81
C SER A 80 4.35 15.25 10.77
N LYS A 81 4.10 15.13 12.08
CA LYS A 81 5.14 14.94 13.09
C LYS A 81 5.66 13.51 13.22
N ALA A 82 4.97 12.53 12.64
CA ALA A 82 5.23 11.11 12.88
C ALA A 82 5.14 10.22 11.63
N CYS A 83 4.99 10.79 10.43
CA CYS A 83 4.74 10.05 9.18
C CYS A 83 5.91 10.01 8.20
N GLY A 84 7.05 10.65 8.48
CA GLY A 84 8.17 10.74 7.54
C GLY A 84 8.57 9.40 6.90
N PRO A 85 8.84 8.33 7.69
CA PRO A 85 9.16 7.02 7.13
C PRO A 85 8.04 6.41 6.28
N LEU A 86 6.78 6.60 6.66
CA LEU A 86 5.63 6.09 5.91
C LEU A 86 5.49 6.81 4.57
N GLU A 87 5.57 8.14 4.56
CA GLU A 87 5.44 8.94 3.34
C GLU A 87 6.59 8.65 2.36
N SER A 88 7.82 8.54 2.85
CA SER A 88 8.96 8.15 2.01
C SER A 88 8.74 6.77 1.36
N GLN A 89 8.24 5.78 2.11
CA GLN A 89 7.94 4.46 1.54
C GLN A 89 6.80 4.49 0.51
N LEU A 90 5.74 5.27 0.78
CA LEU A 90 4.60 5.39 -0.13
C LEU A 90 4.95 6.12 -1.43
N ILE A 91 5.81 7.14 -1.38
CA ILE A 91 6.29 7.87 -2.57
C ILE A 91 7.15 6.97 -3.46
N GLU A 92 7.97 6.10 -2.86
CA GLU A 92 8.87 5.19 -3.58
C GLU A 92 8.17 3.89 -4.03
N PHE A 93 6.90 3.68 -3.68
CA PHE A 93 6.15 2.48 -4.08
C PHE A 93 6.01 2.41 -5.62
N PRO A 94 6.21 1.24 -6.26
CA PRO A 94 6.42 -0.10 -5.69
C PRO A 94 7.90 -0.51 -5.49
N LYS A 95 8.86 0.39 -5.71
CA LYS A 95 10.30 0.11 -5.72
C LYS A 95 11.02 0.53 -4.42
N ALA A 96 10.27 0.81 -3.36
CA ALA A 96 10.80 1.25 -2.08
C ALA A 96 11.78 0.22 -1.49
N ARG A 97 12.87 0.70 -0.88
CA ARG A 97 13.86 -0.18 -0.23
C ARG A 97 13.30 -0.91 0.99
N HIS A 98 12.34 -0.29 1.66
CA HIS A 98 11.69 -0.80 2.86
C HIS A 98 10.18 -0.75 2.67
N ASP A 99 9.47 -1.81 3.08
CA ASP A 99 8.02 -1.92 2.92
C ASP A 99 7.25 -2.11 4.23
N ASP A 100 7.94 -2.26 5.37
CA ASP A 100 7.30 -2.67 6.62
C ASP A 100 6.25 -1.67 7.16
N VAL A 101 6.48 -0.36 6.99
CA VAL A 101 5.60 0.67 7.58
C VAL A 101 4.36 0.86 6.71
N MET A 102 4.53 0.95 5.38
CA MET A 102 3.40 1.00 4.46
C MET A 102 2.59 -0.30 4.45
N ASP A 103 3.24 -1.45 4.63
CA ASP A 103 2.58 -2.75 4.73
C ASP A 103 1.73 -2.84 6.02
N CYS A 104 2.29 -2.39 7.14
CA CYS A 104 1.57 -2.27 8.41
C CYS A 104 0.38 -1.30 8.29
N ALA A 105 0.57 -0.15 7.64
CA ALA A 105 -0.50 0.83 7.42
C ALA A 105 -1.65 0.25 6.59
N ALA A 106 -1.35 -0.56 5.58
CA ALA A 106 -2.35 -1.13 4.68
C ALA A 106 -3.32 -2.11 5.36
N TYR A 107 -2.94 -2.69 6.51
CA TYR A 107 -3.86 -3.50 7.31
C TYR A 107 -5.04 -2.70 7.89
N VAL A 108 -4.97 -1.38 7.95
CA VAL A 108 -6.07 -0.53 8.47
C VAL A 108 -7.38 -0.79 7.71
N ILE A 109 -7.33 -1.01 6.40
CA ILE A 109 -8.51 -1.29 5.57
C ILE A 109 -9.15 -2.62 5.97
N GLN A 110 -8.33 -3.66 6.22
CA GLN A 110 -8.83 -4.95 6.69
C GLN A 110 -9.41 -4.85 8.11
N MET A 111 -8.78 -4.07 9.00
CA MET A 111 -9.31 -3.81 10.34
C MET A 111 -10.67 -3.13 10.29
N MET A 112 -10.79 -2.07 9.49
CA MET A 112 -12.03 -1.31 9.31
C MET A 112 -13.16 -2.20 8.77
N HIS A 113 -12.86 -2.99 7.73
CA HIS A 113 -13.83 -3.92 7.17
C HIS A 113 -14.30 -4.99 8.16
N LYS A 114 -13.42 -5.46 9.07
CA LYS A 114 -13.81 -6.42 10.12
C LYS A 114 -14.67 -5.79 11.23
N ALA A 115 -14.59 -4.48 11.40
CA ALA A 115 -15.36 -3.73 12.37
C ALA A 115 -16.64 -3.13 11.78
N ASP A 116 -16.95 -3.41 10.49
CA ASP A 116 -18.03 -2.77 9.72
C ASP A 116 -17.97 -1.23 9.78
N VAL A 117 -16.75 -0.67 9.79
CA VAL A 117 -16.49 0.78 9.77
C VAL A 117 -15.97 1.18 8.39
N TYR A 118 -16.51 2.26 7.83
CA TYR A 118 -16.14 2.76 6.51
C TYR A 118 -15.77 4.24 6.59
N PHE A 119 -14.98 4.71 5.63
CA PHE A 119 -14.75 6.14 5.46
C PHE A 119 -16.03 6.79 4.92
N ASP A 120 -16.37 7.95 5.47
CA ASP A 120 -17.51 8.74 5.01
C ASP A 120 -17.07 9.51 3.75
N SER A 121 -17.59 9.14 2.58
CA SER A 121 -17.27 9.85 1.33
C SER A 121 -18.10 11.13 1.25
N VAL A 122 -17.45 12.26 0.96
CA VAL A 122 -18.10 13.57 0.98
C VAL A 122 -19.01 13.78 -0.25
N GLU A 123 -18.84 13.01 -1.33
CA GLU A 123 -19.71 13.06 -2.51
C GLU A 123 -19.88 11.66 -3.15
N SER A 124 -21.13 11.22 -3.24
CA SER A 124 -21.55 9.98 -3.91
C SER A 124 -21.79 10.28 -5.40
N ALA A 125 -20.82 9.93 -6.24
CA ALA A 125 -20.98 9.97 -7.70
C ALA A 125 -20.47 8.64 -8.31
N ASN A 126 -21.42 7.77 -8.65
CA ASN A 126 -21.26 6.53 -9.42
C ASN A 126 -20.12 5.58 -8.99
N ASP A 127 -20.37 4.85 -7.90
CA ASP A 127 -19.43 3.92 -7.27
C ASP A 127 -18.89 2.83 -8.22
N GLU A 128 -19.68 2.31 -9.18
CA GLU A 128 -19.25 1.21 -10.06
C GLU A 128 -18.10 1.57 -11.02
N ALA A 129 -18.13 2.77 -11.62
CA ALA A 129 -17.07 3.18 -12.56
C ALA A 129 -15.73 3.43 -11.85
N VAL A 130 -15.80 3.85 -10.59
CA VAL A 130 -14.64 4.16 -9.74
C VAL A 130 -13.90 2.87 -9.36
N TYR A 131 -14.60 1.77 -9.07
CA TYR A 131 -13.94 0.49 -8.75
C TYR A 131 -13.23 -0.12 -9.96
N ASP A 132 -13.84 -0.08 -11.15
CA ASP A 132 -13.23 -0.60 -12.39
C ASP A 132 -11.96 0.19 -12.77
N GLU A 133 -11.97 1.51 -12.58
CA GLU A 133 -10.80 2.36 -12.82
C GLU A 133 -9.69 2.09 -11.79
N GLN A 134 -10.05 1.95 -10.51
CA GLN A 134 -9.11 1.59 -9.45
C GLN A 134 -8.44 0.25 -9.70
N ASP A 135 -9.18 -0.78 -10.11
CA ASP A 135 -8.63 -2.11 -10.41
C ASP A 135 -7.70 -2.07 -11.63
N ARG A 136 -8.02 -1.30 -12.67
CA ARG A 136 -7.12 -1.09 -13.83
C ARG A 136 -5.84 -0.40 -13.44
N GLU A 137 -5.91 0.67 -12.65
CA GLU A 137 -4.73 1.38 -12.17
C GLU A 137 -3.90 0.52 -11.22
N LEU A 138 -4.55 -0.26 -10.35
CA LEU A 138 -3.87 -1.22 -9.49
C LEU A 138 -3.06 -2.18 -10.36
N ASN A 139 -3.68 -2.74 -11.39
CA ASN A 139 -3.04 -3.64 -12.34
C ASN A 139 -1.91 -2.94 -13.11
N HIS A 140 -2.10 -1.68 -13.52
CA HIS A 140 -1.07 -0.88 -14.19
C HIS A 140 0.14 -0.60 -13.29
N LEU A 141 -0.08 -0.28 -12.01
CA LEU A 141 1.00 -0.15 -11.02
C LEU A 141 1.72 -1.49 -10.74
N MET A 142 1.06 -2.61 -11.03
CA MET A 142 1.61 -3.97 -10.83
C MET A 142 2.33 -4.50 -12.07
N THR A 143 2.23 -3.82 -13.21
CA THR A 143 2.93 -4.16 -14.46
C THR A 143 4.24 -3.37 -14.59
N ASP A 144 5.30 -4.02 -15.08
CA ASP A 144 6.65 -3.46 -15.28
C ASP A 144 6.74 -2.41 -16.41
N GLU A 145 5.63 -1.91 -16.95
CA GLU A 145 5.64 -0.92 -18.04
C GLU A 145 6.05 0.45 -17.49
N ASP A 146 7.25 0.90 -17.86
CA ASP A 146 7.71 2.25 -17.57
C ASP A 146 6.83 3.24 -18.37
N PRO A 147 6.08 4.15 -17.73
CA PRO A 147 5.20 5.07 -18.44
C PRO A 147 5.95 6.04 -19.37
N PHE A 148 7.28 6.01 -19.37
CA PHE A 148 8.15 6.82 -20.22
C PHE A 148 8.87 6.03 -21.34
N GLU A 149 8.65 4.72 -21.48
CA GLU A 149 9.32 3.94 -22.55
C GLU A 149 8.71 4.19 -23.94
N ASP A 150 7.43 4.54 -24.04
CA ASP A 150 6.75 4.72 -25.33
C ASP A 150 6.89 6.11 -25.97
N ASP A 151 7.41 7.10 -25.24
CA ASP A 151 7.41 8.51 -25.70
C ASP A 151 8.77 8.99 -26.26
N ILE A 152 9.77 8.10 -26.35
CA ILE A 152 11.01 8.38 -27.08
C ILE A 152 10.99 7.64 -28.42
N ARG A 153 10.05 8.00 -29.29
CA ARG A 153 10.28 7.86 -30.73
C ARG A 153 11.35 8.88 -31.10
N TYR A 154 12.61 8.45 -31.10
CA TYR A 154 13.62 9.09 -31.95
C TYR A 154 13.09 8.99 -33.37
N GLU A 155 12.49 10.06 -33.88
CA GLU A 155 12.25 10.18 -35.31
C GLU A 155 13.62 10.09 -35.99
N ASP A 156 13.83 8.99 -36.70
CA ASP A 156 14.87 8.77 -37.69
C ASP A 156 14.77 9.85 -38.78
N GLU A 157 15.25 11.06 -38.50
CA GLU A 157 15.51 12.10 -39.49
C GLU A 157 16.93 12.66 -39.33
N PHE A 158 17.94 11.79 -39.50
CA PHE A 158 19.24 12.23 -39.99
C PHE A 158 19.61 11.45 -41.25
N SER A 159 18.82 11.69 -42.29
CA SER A 159 19.10 11.28 -43.65
C SER A 159 19.16 12.54 -44.52
N TYR A 160 20.33 12.78 -45.12
CA TYR A 160 20.70 13.83 -46.09
C TYR A 160 21.10 15.22 -45.56
N MET A 161 22.43 15.45 -45.53
CA MET A 161 23.23 16.65 -45.89
C MET A 161 24.54 16.54 -45.06
N ASP A 162 25.75 16.33 -45.57
CA ASP A 162 26.36 16.65 -46.84
C ASP A 162 27.39 15.58 -47.24
N ARG A 163 27.18 14.96 -48.41
CA ARG A 163 28.30 14.72 -49.31
C ARG A 163 28.59 16.06 -49.97
N GLU A 164 29.66 16.74 -49.56
CA GLU A 164 30.53 17.53 -50.43
C GLU A 164 31.63 18.15 -49.54
N LEU A 165 32.72 17.41 -49.32
CA LEU A 165 34.06 17.98 -49.09
C LEU A 165 35.09 16.96 -49.59
N SER A 166 35.03 16.74 -50.90
CA SER A 166 36.15 16.30 -51.73
C SER A 166 36.55 17.50 -52.58
N TYR A 167 37.85 17.77 -52.68
CA TYR A 167 38.53 18.90 -53.35
C TYR A 167 38.63 20.23 -52.58
N ARG A 168 39.71 20.37 -51.81
CA ARG A 168 40.86 21.24 -52.16
C ARG A 168 42.03 21.04 -51.21
#